data_AF-A0A7Z9UVH1-F1
#
_entry.id   AF-A0A7Z9UVH1-F1
#
_cell.length_a   1.000
_cell.length_b   1.000
_cell.length_c   1.000
_cell.angle_alpha   90.00
_cell.angle_beta   90.00
_cell.angle_gamma   90.00
#
_symmetry.space_group_name_H-M   'P 1'
#
loop_
_entity.id
_entity.type
_entity.pdbx_description
1 polymer ?
#
loop_
_entity_poly.entity_id
_entity_poly.type
_entity_poly.pdbx_seq_one_letter_code
_entity_poly.pdbx_strand_id
1 'polypeptide(L)'
;MIENFENAKIDDWLIFDELDKNLSWKGPSDWSLKKEGIEGVGLYQGANLWGDPTDTIPIGSIIIYSKLKWSDFILEADALTKDNDSMGIVWRFKDLTEHYRFITLQSNLDGGESGPWRKLEVRLGRGKGEKLPFYETIKTEKGKSYTPGTLTHWKLEVRGNTFSVEVDGKKACLGKIIDTRNLVISVSQSLLSREYFLIIYW
;
A
#
# COMPACT_ATOMS: atom_id res chain seq x y z
N MET A 1 -6.96 -1.43 -19.92
CA MET A 1 -6.64 0.00 -19.75
C MET A 1 -5.43 0.06 -18.83
N ILE A 2 -4.44 0.86 -19.18
CA ILE A 2 -3.26 1.11 -18.33
C ILE A 2 -3.46 2.52 -17.78
N GLU A 3 -3.42 2.66 -16.46
CA GLU A 3 -3.37 3.96 -15.78
C GLU A 3 -1.91 4.18 -15.35
N ASN A 4 -1.35 5.31 -15.73
CA ASN A 4 0.06 5.67 -15.53
C ASN A 4 0.24 7.17 -15.31
N PHE A 5 -0.84 7.91 -15.00
CA PHE A 5 -0.88 9.34 -14.75
C PHE A 5 -0.48 10.25 -15.93
N GLU A 6 -0.15 9.71 -17.09
CA GLU A 6 0.26 10.48 -18.28
C GLU A 6 -0.87 11.36 -18.83
N ASN A 7 -2.12 11.03 -18.53
CA ASN A 7 -3.27 11.88 -18.84
C ASN A 7 -3.41 13.10 -17.89
N ALA A 8 -2.53 13.22 -16.90
CA ALA A 8 -2.50 14.24 -15.86
C ALA A 8 -3.80 14.36 -15.06
N LYS A 9 -4.44 13.22 -14.74
CA LYS A 9 -5.67 13.18 -13.97
C LYS A 9 -5.59 12.31 -12.72
N ILE A 10 -6.26 12.77 -11.66
CA ILE A 10 -6.38 12.09 -10.37
C ILE A 10 -7.85 11.89 -9.96
N ASP A 11 -8.79 12.34 -10.78
CA ASP A 11 -10.25 12.29 -10.55
C ASP A 11 -10.80 10.86 -10.45
N ASP A 12 -10.08 9.90 -11.04
CA ASP A 12 -10.38 8.48 -10.95
C ASP A 12 -9.79 7.80 -9.70
N TRP A 13 -9.11 8.54 -8.83
CA TRP A 13 -8.51 8.04 -7.60
C TRP A 13 -9.23 8.55 -6.35
N LEU A 14 -9.38 7.69 -5.35
CA LEU A 14 -10.07 7.97 -4.09
C LEU A 14 -9.07 8.04 -2.94
N ILE A 15 -9.12 9.09 -2.13
CA ILE A 15 -8.22 9.29 -0.99
C ILE A 15 -8.88 8.80 0.30
N PHE A 16 -8.10 8.09 1.12
CA PHE A 16 -8.45 7.54 2.41
C PHE A 16 -7.37 7.95 3.42
N ASP A 17 -7.65 9.00 4.19
CA ASP A 17 -6.79 9.43 5.29
C ASP A 17 -7.20 8.71 6.59
N GLU A 18 -6.22 8.46 7.46
CA GLU A 18 -6.50 7.98 8.82
C GLU A 18 -7.42 8.96 9.59
N LEU A 19 -8.22 8.43 10.51
CA LEU A 19 -9.26 9.22 11.18
C LEU A 19 -8.66 10.33 12.04
N ASP A 20 -9.16 11.56 11.92
CA ASP A 20 -8.74 12.75 12.69
C ASP A 20 -8.58 12.55 14.21
N LYS A 21 -9.37 11.64 14.79
CA LYS A 21 -9.32 11.31 16.22
C LYS A 21 -8.06 10.53 16.63
N ASN A 22 -7.41 9.88 15.67
CA ASN A 22 -6.20 9.08 15.83
C ASN A 22 -4.95 9.92 15.52
N LEU A 23 -5.09 11.09 14.92
CA LEU A 23 -3.99 11.93 14.47
C LEU A 23 -3.52 12.94 15.53
N SER A 24 -2.21 13.03 15.74
CA SER A 24 -1.56 14.14 16.46
C SER A 24 -1.52 15.44 15.62
N TRP A 25 -1.52 15.33 14.29
CA TRP A 25 -1.63 16.44 13.34
C TRP A 25 -2.84 16.27 12.41
N LYS A 26 -3.72 17.28 12.36
CA LYS A 26 -4.99 17.24 11.62
C LYS A 26 -4.85 18.04 10.33
N GLY A 27 -4.55 17.37 9.24
CA GLY A 27 -4.58 17.95 7.90
C GLY A 27 -4.93 16.87 6.89
N PRO A 28 -5.60 17.18 5.76
CA PRO A 28 -5.78 16.19 4.72
C PRO A 28 -4.41 15.83 4.12
N SER A 29 -4.35 14.68 3.46
CA SER A 29 -3.19 14.33 2.65
C SER A 29 -2.96 15.33 1.51
N ASP A 30 -1.71 15.44 1.07
CA ASP A 30 -1.30 16.22 -0.10
C ASP A 30 -1.01 15.30 -1.27
N TRP A 31 -2.06 14.69 -1.83
CA TRP A 31 -1.94 13.92 -3.07
C TRP A 31 -2.07 14.84 -4.28
N SER A 32 -1.03 14.88 -5.12
CA SER A 32 -1.01 15.68 -6.35
C SER A 32 -0.21 14.99 -7.45
N LEU A 33 -0.32 15.49 -8.67
CA LEU A 33 0.49 15.03 -9.80
C LEU A 33 1.65 15.98 -10.03
N LYS A 34 2.86 15.43 -10.20
CA LYS A 34 4.09 16.21 -10.41
C LYS A 34 4.93 15.63 -11.53
N LYS A 35 5.64 16.50 -12.26
CA LYS A 35 6.69 16.13 -13.22
C LYS A 35 8.06 16.34 -12.57
N GLU A 36 8.35 15.55 -11.54
CA GLU A 36 9.58 15.69 -10.76
C GLU A 36 10.05 14.30 -10.30
N GLY A 37 11.37 14.05 -10.40
CA GLY A 37 12.03 12.91 -9.77
C GLY A 37 11.89 11.57 -10.51
N ILE A 38 10.81 11.36 -11.25
CA ILE A 38 10.60 10.17 -12.10
C ILE A 38 10.33 10.58 -13.55
N GLU A 39 10.47 9.64 -14.50
CA GLU A 39 10.11 9.88 -15.89
C GLU A 39 8.59 10.05 -16.03
N GLY A 40 8.14 11.08 -16.73
CA GLY A 40 6.72 11.34 -16.96
C GLY A 40 6.03 12.13 -15.84
N VAL A 41 4.73 11.87 -15.66
CA VAL A 41 3.92 12.44 -14.56
C VAL A 41 3.81 11.40 -13.44
N GLY A 42 4.27 11.77 -12.25
CA GLY A 42 4.16 10.93 -11.06
C GLY A 42 3.07 11.39 -10.10
N LEU A 43 2.53 10.42 -9.37
CA LEU A 43 1.75 10.67 -8.17
C LEU A 43 2.70 11.07 -7.02
N TYR A 44 2.39 12.17 -6.36
CA TYR A 44 3.16 12.73 -5.25
C TYR A 44 2.30 12.79 -3.99
N GLN A 45 2.90 12.46 -2.86
CA GLN A 45 2.38 12.69 -1.52
C GLN A 45 3.35 13.64 -0.79
N GLY A 46 2.85 14.72 -0.19
CA GLY A 46 3.68 15.69 0.56
C GLY A 46 3.28 15.95 2.01
N ALA A 47 2.31 15.24 2.55
CA ALA A 47 1.75 15.50 3.88
C ALA A 47 2.27 14.50 4.91
N ASN A 48 2.65 14.98 6.09
CA ASN A 48 3.09 14.12 7.17
C ASN A 48 1.88 13.65 8.01
N LEU A 49 1.26 12.56 7.58
CA LEU A 49 0.07 11.98 8.21
C LEU A 49 0.46 10.81 9.10
N TRP A 50 0.40 11.06 10.40
CA TRP A 50 0.63 10.04 11.42
C TRP A 50 -0.56 9.08 11.51
N GLY A 51 -0.41 7.97 12.21
CA GLY A 51 -1.48 7.02 12.48
C GLY A 51 -1.94 7.11 13.92
N ASP A 52 -2.69 6.10 14.35
CA ASP A 52 -2.86 5.83 15.77
C ASP A 52 -1.46 5.64 16.42
N PRO A 53 -1.08 6.41 17.45
CA PRO A 53 0.24 6.30 18.08
C PRO A 53 0.47 4.96 18.79
N THR A 54 -0.57 4.12 18.94
CA THR A 54 -0.43 2.74 19.42
C THR A 54 -0.12 1.74 18.31
N ASP A 55 -0.18 2.15 17.04
CA ASP A 55 0.21 1.30 15.92
C ASP A 55 1.73 1.17 15.85
N THR A 56 2.22 -0.05 15.60
CA THR A 56 3.65 -0.31 15.45
C THR A 56 4.20 0.27 14.15
N ILE A 57 3.33 0.42 13.13
CA ILE A 57 3.63 1.04 11.84
C ILE A 57 2.39 1.82 11.37
N PRO A 58 2.40 3.17 11.46
CA PRO A 58 1.30 4.01 11.02
C PRO A 58 0.83 3.75 9.58
N ILE A 59 -0.47 3.90 9.34
CA ILE A 59 -1.08 3.77 7.99
C ILE A 59 -0.91 5.04 7.15
N GLY A 60 -1.04 6.20 7.79
CA GLY A 60 -0.98 7.50 7.12
C GLY A 60 -2.12 7.72 6.15
N SER A 61 -1.80 7.83 4.86
CA SER A 61 -2.77 8.08 3.79
C SER A 61 -2.71 7.04 2.68
N ILE A 62 -3.88 6.79 2.10
CA ILE A 62 -4.09 5.78 1.08
C ILE A 62 -4.89 6.36 -0.10
N ILE A 63 -4.32 6.43 -1.31
CA ILE A 63 -4.97 6.79 -2.58
C ILE A 63 -5.24 5.65 -3.61
N ILE A 64 -6.46 5.56 -4.08
CA ILE A 64 -7.00 4.29 -4.54
C ILE A 64 -7.62 4.41 -5.94
N TYR A 65 -7.10 3.67 -6.93
CA TYR A 65 -7.65 3.73 -8.30
C TYR A 65 -9.04 3.12 -8.41
N SER A 66 -10.04 3.94 -8.75
CA SER A 66 -11.45 3.62 -8.53
C SER A 66 -12.19 2.99 -9.72
N LYS A 67 -11.56 2.90 -10.89
CA LYS A 67 -12.20 2.41 -12.12
C LYS A 67 -12.02 0.94 -12.39
N LEU A 68 -11.13 0.28 -11.66
CA LEU A 68 -10.89 -1.14 -11.77
C LEU A 68 -11.53 -1.90 -10.61
N LYS A 69 -12.05 -3.07 -10.95
CA LYS A 69 -12.46 -4.08 -9.97
C LYS A 69 -11.30 -5.03 -9.76
N TRP A 70 -11.27 -5.68 -8.60
CA TRP A 70 -10.31 -6.74 -8.31
C TRP A 70 -10.31 -7.83 -9.38
N SER A 71 -9.11 -8.18 -9.84
CA SER A 71 -8.82 -9.31 -10.73
C SER A 71 -7.40 -9.76 -10.47
N ASP A 72 -6.92 -10.76 -11.20
CA ASP A 72 -5.47 -10.95 -11.36
C ASP A 72 -4.89 -9.73 -12.08
N PHE A 73 -3.72 -9.25 -11.63
CA PHE A 73 -3.07 -8.07 -12.23
C PHE A 73 -1.57 -8.09 -11.99
N ILE A 74 -0.87 -7.26 -12.77
CA ILE A 74 0.49 -6.81 -12.47
C ILE A 74 0.39 -5.31 -12.28
N LEU A 75 0.97 -4.83 -11.18
CA LEU A 75 1.20 -3.40 -10.94
C LEU A 75 2.71 -3.20 -10.92
N GLU A 76 3.17 -2.23 -11.70
CA GLU A 76 4.55 -1.77 -11.71
C GLU A 76 4.55 -0.31 -11.27
N ALA A 77 5.48 0.05 -10.38
CA ALA A 77 5.58 1.39 -9.83
C ALA A 77 7.05 1.76 -9.64
N ASP A 78 7.38 2.97 -10.08
CA ASP A 78 8.65 3.62 -9.79
C ASP A 78 8.47 4.46 -8.52
N ALA A 79 9.21 4.10 -7.48
CA ALA A 79 9.12 4.75 -6.17
C ALA A 79 10.40 5.54 -5.89
N LEU A 80 10.22 6.83 -5.56
CA LEU A 80 11.28 7.73 -5.15
C LEU A 80 10.82 8.55 -3.95
N THR A 81 11.61 8.57 -2.90
CA THR A 81 11.48 9.53 -1.79
C THR A 81 12.84 10.11 -1.44
N LYS A 82 12.84 11.31 -0.87
CA LYS A 82 14.02 11.91 -0.22
C LYS A 82 14.01 11.71 1.30
N ASP A 83 12.89 11.26 1.85
CA ASP A 83 12.72 10.98 3.28
C ASP A 83 13.00 9.49 3.59
N ASN A 84 12.88 9.09 4.85
CA ASN A 84 13.21 7.75 5.33
C ASN A 84 12.04 6.99 5.99
N ASP A 85 10.83 7.48 5.82
CA ASP A 85 9.65 6.91 6.46
C ASP A 85 9.01 5.76 5.68
N SER A 86 7.84 5.29 6.14
CA SER A 86 7.24 4.10 5.54
C SER A 86 6.56 4.39 4.21
N MET A 87 6.80 3.55 3.22
CA MET A 87 6.07 3.57 1.95
C MET A 87 5.79 2.16 1.45
N GLY A 88 4.92 1.98 0.47
CA GLY A 88 4.46 0.64 0.14
C GLY A 88 3.46 0.56 -0.99
N ILE A 89 2.80 -0.59 -1.14
CA ILE A 89 1.67 -0.81 -2.05
C ILE A 89 0.55 -1.50 -1.27
N VAL A 90 -0.72 -1.10 -1.44
CA VAL A 90 -1.87 -1.90 -0.98
C VAL A 90 -2.67 -2.49 -2.13
N TRP A 91 -3.29 -3.63 -1.85
CA TRP A 91 -4.19 -4.31 -2.76
C TRP A 91 -5.27 -5.07 -1.98
N ARG A 92 -6.29 -5.54 -2.71
CA ARG A 92 -7.49 -6.14 -2.09
C ARG A 92 -8.06 -5.17 -1.03
N PHE A 93 -8.06 -3.88 -1.37
CA PHE A 93 -8.40 -2.80 -0.46
C PHE A 93 -9.90 -2.55 -0.44
N LYS A 94 -10.50 -2.78 0.71
CA LYS A 94 -11.91 -2.43 0.96
C LYS A 94 -12.02 -1.12 1.72
N ASP A 95 -11.19 -0.98 2.76
CA ASP A 95 -11.04 0.23 3.57
C ASP A 95 -9.73 0.15 4.38
N LEU A 96 -9.45 1.18 5.19
CA LEU A 96 -8.25 1.24 6.03
C LEU A 96 -8.14 0.07 7.03
N THR A 97 -9.22 -0.67 7.29
CA THR A 97 -9.25 -1.81 8.22
C THR A 97 -9.08 -3.16 7.53
N GLU A 98 -9.26 -3.25 6.21
CA GLU A 98 -9.26 -4.51 5.46
C GLU A 98 -8.53 -4.37 4.12
N HIS A 99 -7.27 -4.82 4.08
CA HIS A 99 -6.41 -4.81 2.90
C HIS A 99 -5.13 -5.62 3.12
N TYR A 100 -4.42 -5.92 2.04
CA TYR A 100 -3.04 -6.39 2.08
C TYR A 100 -2.09 -5.23 1.79
N ARG A 101 -0.88 -5.29 2.34
CA ARG A 101 0.17 -4.32 2.03
C ARG A 101 1.54 -4.96 1.85
N PHE A 102 2.28 -4.40 0.90
CA PHE A 102 3.72 -4.40 0.87
C PHE A 102 4.14 -3.07 1.49
N ILE A 103 5.01 -3.08 2.46
CA ILE A 103 5.44 -1.85 3.14
C ILE A 103 6.92 -1.96 3.49
N THR A 104 7.63 -0.84 3.40
CA THR A 104 9.06 -0.73 3.64
C THR A 104 9.32 0.48 4.50
N LEU A 105 10.26 0.38 5.43
CA LEU A 105 10.65 1.43 6.38
C LEU A 105 12.17 1.53 6.39
N GLN A 106 12.69 2.75 6.29
CA GLN A 106 14.13 3.02 6.38
C GLN A 106 14.55 3.57 7.75
N SER A 107 13.68 4.32 8.43
CA SER A 107 13.93 4.98 9.72
C SER A 107 13.63 4.10 10.95
N ASN A 108 13.83 4.68 12.13
CA ASN A 108 13.36 4.12 13.39
C ASN A 108 12.16 4.94 13.85
N LEU A 109 11.01 4.29 14.02
CA LEU A 109 9.81 4.94 14.52
C LEU A 109 9.90 5.13 16.03
N ASP A 110 9.48 6.29 16.53
CA ASP A 110 9.39 6.54 17.98
C ASP A 110 8.30 5.66 18.61
N GLY A 111 8.68 4.83 19.58
CA GLY A 111 7.78 3.84 20.19
C GLY A 111 7.29 2.72 19.25
N GLY A 112 7.77 2.68 18.01
CA GLY A 112 7.35 1.72 16.98
C GLY A 112 8.48 0.81 16.51
N GLU A 113 8.40 0.37 15.26
CA GLU A 113 9.43 -0.49 14.67
C GLU A 113 10.68 0.25 14.23
N SER A 114 11.82 -0.48 14.24
CA SER A 114 13.11 0.01 13.75
C SER A 114 13.46 -0.65 12.41
N GLY A 115 13.61 0.17 11.37
CA GLY A 115 14.12 -0.22 10.05
C GLY A 115 15.64 -0.52 10.05
N PRO A 116 16.23 -0.84 8.88
CA PRO A 116 15.55 -1.00 7.60
C PRO A 116 14.90 -2.39 7.47
N TRP A 117 13.68 -2.41 6.97
CA TRP A 117 12.98 -3.64 6.61
C TRP A 117 11.92 -3.39 5.54
N ARG A 118 11.49 -4.49 4.91
CA ARG A 118 10.27 -4.55 4.10
C ARG A 118 9.45 -5.76 4.46
N LYS A 119 8.13 -5.64 4.34
CA LYS A 119 7.16 -6.64 4.79
C LYS A 119 6.04 -6.85 3.80
N LEU A 120 5.45 -8.05 3.86
CA LEU A 120 4.10 -8.33 3.41
C LEU A 120 3.23 -8.52 4.63
N GLU A 121 2.09 -7.84 4.66
CA GLU A 121 1.17 -7.86 5.78
C GLU A 121 -0.27 -7.83 5.29
N VAL A 122 -1.19 -8.18 6.19
CA VAL A 122 -2.62 -8.11 5.95
C VAL A 122 -3.36 -7.58 7.18
N ARG A 123 -4.34 -6.72 6.92
CA ARG A 123 -5.35 -6.29 7.88
C ARG A 123 -6.66 -6.99 7.54
N LEU A 124 -7.24 -7.73 8.48
CA LEU A 124 -8.36 -8.66 8.23
C LEU A 124 -9.77 -8.05 8.44
N GLY A 125 -9.85 -6.75 8.70
CA GLY A 125 -11.11 -6.03 8.90
C GLY A 125 -11.63 -6.01 10.34
N ARG A 126 -12.69 -5.21 10.54
CA ARG A 126 -13.39 -5.07 11.82
C ARG A 126 -13.85 -6.41 12.37
N GLY A 127 -13.58 -6.66 13.65
CA GLY A 127 -13.90 -7.91 14.35
C GLY A 127 -12.91 -9.07 14.17
N LYS A 128 -11.96 -9.00 13.22
CA LYS A 128 -10.88 -10.01 13.05
C LYS A 128 -9.47 -9.45 13.25
N GLY A 129 -9.30 -8.12 13.22
CA GLY A 129 -8.01 -7.43 13.36
C GLY A 129 -8.08 -6.13 14.16
N GLU A 130 -9.04 -5.98 15.08
CA GLU A 130 -9.16 -4.79 15.96
C GLU A 130 -8.34 -4.90 17.25
N LYS A 131 -7.42 -5.85 17.34
CA LYS A 131 -6.47 -5.97 18.47
C LYS A 131 -5.07 -5.71 17.95
N LEU A 132 -4.29 -4.94 18.70
CA LEU A 132 -2.89 -4.67 18.37
C LEU A 132 -2.07 -5.98 18.37
N PRO A 133 -1.12 -6.14 17.42
CA PRO A 133 -0.93 -5.29 16.24
C PRO A 133 -2.06 -5.47 15.23
N PHE A 134 -2.50 -4.38 14.58
CA PHE A 134 -3.62 -4.41 13.64
C PHE A 134 -3.36 -5.29 12.41
N TYR A 135 -2.08 -5.52 12.09
CA TYR A 135 -1.63 -6.29 10.94
C TYR A 135 -1.08 -7.66 11.35
N GLU A 136 -1.43 -8.67 10.56
CA GLU A 136 -0.73 -9.95 10.55
C GLU A 136 0.42 -9.88 9.53
N THR A 137 1.66 -10.06 10.01
CA THR A 137 2.84 -10.10 9.13
C THR A 137 2.96 -11.47 8.46
N ILE A 138 2.90 -11.49 7.13
CA ILE A 138 3.07 -12.69 6.30
C ILE A 138 4.56 -12.98 6.06
N LYS A 139 5.34 -11.92 5.82
CA LYS A 139 6.78 -12.02 5.57
C LYS A 139 7.47 -10.74 5.99
N THR A 140 8.67 -10.89 6.55
CA THR A 140 9.61 -9.79 6.78
C THR A 140 10.94 -10.11 6.11
N GLU A 141 11.54 -9.10 5.49
CA GLU A 141 12.96 -9.09 5.12
C GLU A 141 13.67 -7.98 5.90
N LYS A 142 14.41 -8.37 6.93
CA LYS A 142 15.23 -7.44 7.72
C LYS A 142 16.45 -6.99 6.94
N GLY A 143 16.92 -5.77 7.20
CA GLY A 143 18.10 -5.21 6.54
C GLY A 143 17.85 -4.78 5.09
N LYS A 144 16.60 -4.79 4.61
CA LYS A 144 16.24 -4.47 3.22
C LYS A 144 15.13 -3.43 3.20
N SER A 145 15.40 -2.27 2.61
CA SER A 145 14.42 -1.21 2.33
C SER A 145 14.85 -0.47 1.06
N TYR A 146 14.22 0.67 0.75
CA TYR A 146 14.69 1.62 -0.26
C TYR A 146 15.84 2.48 0.29
N THR A 147 16.57 3.14 -0.62
CA THR A 147 17.59 4.15 -0.27
C THR A 147 17.03 5.55 -0.59
N PRO A 148 16.93 6.47 0.39
CA PRO A 148 16.47 7.83 0.12
C PRO A 148 17.28 8.49 -1.02
N GLY A 149 16.59 9.19 -1.91
CA GLY A 149 17.15 9.82 -3.11
C GLY A 149 17.45 8.86 -4.26
N THR A 150 17.22 7.56 -4.10
CA THR A 150 17.42 6.55 -5.14
C THR A 150 16.08 6.04 -5.65
N LEU A 151 15.91 6.04 -6.98
CA LEU A 151 14.75 5.45 -7.63
C LEU A 151 14.76 3.92 -7.41
N THR A 152 13.60 3.36 -7.08
CA THR A 152 13.42 1.90 -6.98
C THR A 152 12.24 1.45 -7.83
N HIS A 153 12.37 0.30 -8.48
CA HIS A 153 11.35 -0.26 -9.35
C HIS A 153 10.64 -1.41 -8.63
N TRP A 154 9.34 -1.28 -8.40
CA TRP A 154 8.54 -2.29 -7.73
C TRP A 154 7.58 -2.96 -8.69
N LYS A 155 7.42 -4.26 -8.53
CA LYS A 155 6.42 -5.04 -9.25
C LYS A 155 5.63 -5.89 -8.27
N LEU A 156 4.33 -5.68 -8.21
CA LEU A 156 3.38 -6.54 -7.55
C LEU A 156 2.66 -7.38 -8.60
N GLU A 157 2.80 -8.70 -8.52
CA GLU A 157 2.00 -9.64 -9.31
C GLU A 157 1.01 -10.35 -8.39
N VAL A 158 -0.26 -10.34 -8.78
CA VAL A 158 -1.34 -11.08 -8.12
C VAL A 158 -1.95 -12.07 -9.12
N ARG A 159 -1.98 -13.34 -8.72
CA ARG A 159 -2.52 -14.47 -9.49
C ARG A 159 -3.32 -15.39 -8.58
N GLY A 160 -4.64 -15.43 -8.77
CA GLY A 160 -5.58 -16.15 -7.93
C GLY A 160 -5.36 -15.82 -6.46
N ASN A 161 -4.96 -16.83 -5.68
CA ASN A 161 -4.73 -16.70 -4.24
C ASN A 161 -3.26 -16.46 -3.87
N THR A 162 -2.41 -16.09 -4.84
CA THR A 162 -0.98 -15.87 -4.63
C THR A 162 -0.60 -14.46 -5.05
N PHE A 163 0.40 -13.92 -4.36
CA PHE A 163 0.99 -12.64 -4.73
C PHE A 163 2.49 -12.63 -4.49
N SER A 164 3.21 -11.93 -5.34
CA SER A 164 4.65 -11.70 -5.21
C SER A 164 5.01 -10.26 -5.44
N VAL A 165 5.98 -9.79 -4.67
CA VAL A 165 6.61 -8.49 -4.87
C VAL A 165 8.04 -8.70 -5.33
N GLU A 166 8.44 -7.94 -6.35
CA GLU A 166 9.81 -7.79 -6.80
C GLU A 166 10.23 -6.33 -6.59
N VAL A 167 11.51 -6.14 -6.22
CA VAL A 167 12.13 -4.81 -6.10
C VAL A 167 13.43 -4.87 -6.89
N ASP A 168 13.60 -3.96 -7.84
CA ASP A 168 14.74 -3.88 -8.76
C ASP A 168 15.03 -5.21 -9.48
N GLY A 169 13.97 -5.85 -9.96
CA GLY A 169 14.02 -7.14 -10.66
C GLY A 169 14.39 -8.34 -9.77
N LYS A 170 14.50 -8.15 -8.45
CA LYS A 170 14.77 -9.23 -7.50
C LYS A 170 13.51 -9.57 -6.73
N LYS A 171 13.16 -10.86 -6.71
CA LYS A 171 12.06 -11.37 -5.89
C LYS A 171 12.28 -10.99 -4.42
N ALA A 172 11.34 -10.21 -3.89
CA ALA A 172 11.40 -9.67 -2.54
C ALA A 172 10.57 -10.54 -1.60
N CYS A 173 9.27 -10.62 -1.85
CA CYS A 173 8.37 -11.28 -0.93
C CYS A 173 7.33 -12.11 -1.70
N LEU A 174 6.89 -13.22 -1.10
CA LEU A 174 5.87 -14.11 -1.63
C LEU A 174 4.84 -14.37 -0.53
N GLY A 175 3.56 -14.32 -0.88
CA GLY A 175 2.48 -14.60 0.03
C GLY A 175 1.33 -15.37 -0.61
N LYS A 176 0.44 -15.84 0.24
CA LYS A 176 -0.86 -16.40 -0.15
C LYS A 176 -1.95 -15.57 0.51
N ILE A 177 -3.09 -15.47 -0.15
CA ILE A 177 -4.29 -14.89 0.43
C ILE A 177 -4.76 -15.80 1.58
N ILE A 178 -4.75 -15.28 2.80
CA ILE A 178 -5.09 -16.02 4.03
C ILE A 178 -6.57 -15.89 4.45
N ASP A 179 -7.33 -14.91 3.94
CA ASP A 179 -8.80 -14.86 4.15
C ASP A 179 -9.53 -15.29 2.88
N THR A 180 -9.84 -16.59 2.79
CA THR A 180 -10.70 -17.19 1.77
C THR A 180 -12.12 -17.36 2.31
N ARG A 181 -12.82 -16.28 2.65
CA ARG A 181 -14.28 -16.38 2.85
C ARG A 181 -14.89 -16.89 1.54
N ASN A 182 -15.19 -18.19 1.54
CA ASN A 182 -16.00 -18.97 0.60
C ASN A 182 -16.30 -18.30 -0.75
N LEU A 183 -15.43 -18.53 -1.73
CA LEU A 183 -15.84 -18.48 -3.12
C LEU A 183 -15.54 -19.85 -3.76
N VAL A 184 -16.40 -20.83 -3.48
CA VAL A 184 -16.64 -21.88 -4.46
C VAL A 184 -17.56 -21.26 -5.51
N ILE A 185 -16.99 -20.69 -6.56
CA ILE A 185 -17.73 -20.39 -7.79
C ILE A 185 -17.08 -21.19 -8.91
N SER A 186 -17.75 -22.29 -9.25
CA SER A 186 -17.81 -22.80 -10.62
C SER A 186 -18.27 -21.65 -11.51
N VAL A 187 -17.50 -21.36 -12.56
CA VAL A 187 -17.69 -20.20 -13.46
C VAL A 187 -19.14 -20.01 -13.89
N SER A 188 -19.75 -18.88 -13.49
CA SER A 188 -20.80 -18.19 -14.25
C SER A 188 -20.91 -16.76 -13.73
N GLN A 189 -20.71 -15.81 -14.65
CA GLN A 189 -20.91 -14.37 -14.55
C GLN A 189 -21.94 -13.92 -13.48
N SER A 190 -21.51 -13.29 -12.38
CA SER A 190 -22.32 -12.31 -11.60
C SER A 190 -21.48 -11.56 -10.54
N LEU A 191 -21.99 -10.41 -10.13
CA LEU A 191 -21.39 -9.28 -9.40
C LEU A 191 -20.97 -9.52 -7.93
N LEU A 192 -20.34 -8.46 -7.37
CA LEU A 192 -19.93 -8.14 -5.97
C LEU A 192 -18.44 -8.46 -5.72
N SER A 193 -17.54 -7.59 -5.24
CA SER A 193 -17.58 -6.36 -4.44
C SER A 193 -16.35 -5.46 -4.76
N ARG A 194 -16.37 -4.20 -4.32
CA ARG A 194 -15.38 -3.14 -4.63
C ARG A 194 -14.05 -3.37 -3.94
N GLU A 195 -12.92 -3.44 -4.66
CA GLU A 195 -11.59 -3.28 -4.07
C GLU A 195 -10.57 -2.77 -5.09
N TYR A 196 -9.62 -1.98 -4.61
CA TYR A 196 -8.81 -1.06 -5.41
C TYR A 196 -7.30 -1.06 -5.00
N PHE A 197 -6.45 -0.23 -5.63
CA PHE A 197 -4.95 -0.30 -5.64
C PHE A 197 -4.26 0.98 -5.12
N LEU A 198 -3.08 0.90 -4.47
CA LEU A 198 -2.34 2.08 -3.95
C LEU A 198 -0.82 1.88 -3.79
N ILE A 199 -0.05 2.99 -3.78
CA ILE A 199 1.24 3.29 -3.11
C ILE A 199 1.14 3.94 -1.67
N ILE A 200 1.53 3.29 -0.56
CA ILE A 200 1.61 3.92 0.79
C ILE A 200 2.74 4.95 0.79
N TYR A 201 2.55 6.13 1.39
CA TYR A 201 3.61 7.09 1.71
C TYR A 201 3.35 7.70 3.10
N TRP A 202 4.45 7.97 3.82
CA TRP A 202 4.53 8.62 5.13
C TRP A 202 5.34 9.90 4.97
#